data_AF-A0A356TR91-F1
#
_entry.id   AF-A0A356TR91-F1
#
_cell.length_a   1.000
_cell.length_b   1.000
_cell.length_c   1.000
_cell.angle_alpha   90.00
_cell.angle_beta   90.00
_cell.angle_gamma   90.00
#
_symmetry.space_group_name_H-M   'P 1'
#
loop_
_entity.id
_entity.type
_entity.pdbx_description
1 polymer ?
#
loop_
_entity_poly.entity_id
_entity_poly.type
_entity_poly.pdbx_seq_one_letter_code
_entity_poly.pdbx_strand_id
1 'polypeptide(L)'
;MDAGPPLEPSTLFGGCREDWQCPGEGAICRTPADGWPDGYCTVPCEDRTPCDVDGVYHHCATRQGEEQSYCERRCLNGIDCRRDGYSCAGELPPSGGVCVAACSDDSQCGGLVCDRYTGQCTDTPAEGAVTGEGCDDADACRSGECVPEVNEMDVPTGWVGGYCVANCVLPRGFNNNTFYGGDELPSGTCQGDAICIPSGNGQSMGDLGRCYGSCTADTDCRGGYTCLKDFQLASGGVSSYPNGICVPGNCSADGCPTGYVCVNVTGSDGSPRPVCAPQ
;
A
#
# COMPACT_ATOMS: atom_id res chain seq x y z
N MET A 1 -1.81 -31.65 24.77
CA MET A 1 -2.18 -30.25 24.54
C MET A 1 -0.89 -29.47 24.71
N ASP A 2 -0.23 -29.14 23.60
CA ASP A 2 0.93 -28.24 23.64
C ASP A 2 0.37 -26.85 23.94
N ALA A 3 0.45 -26.43 25.22
CA ALA A 3 0.35 -25.02 25.51
C ALA A 3 1.53 -24.40 24.79
N GLY A 4 1.26 -23.57 23.78
CA GLY A 4 2.30 -22.91 23.00
C GLY A 4 3.34 -22.23 23.90
N PRO A 5 4.50 -21.82 23.34
CA PRO A 5 5.54 -21.20 24.14
C PRO A 5 4.96 -20.07 25.01
N PRO A 6 5.42 -19.92 26.27
CA PRO A 6 4.95 -18.88 27.15
C PRO A 6 5.08 -17.52 26.43
N LEU A 7 4.01 -16.73 26.52
CA LEU A 7 4.02 -15.37 26.00
C LEU A 7 5.08 -14.58 26.79
N GLU A 8 5.84 -13.72 26.11
CA GLU A 8 6.89 -12.90 26.74
C GLU A 8 6.45 -11.42 26.74
N PRO A 9 6.92 -10.61 27.69
CA PRO A 9 6.75 -9.16 27.66
C PRO A 9 7.32 -8.56 26.37
N SER A 10 6.65 -7.54 25.84
CA SER A 10 6.99 -6.81 24.62
C SER A 10 7.56 -5.42 24.93
N THR A 11 7.87 -4.66 23.89
CA THR A 11 8.22 -3.23 23.98
C THR A 11 7.05 -2.38 23.52
N LEU A 12 7.07 -1.07 23.83
CA LEU A 12 6.13 -0.14 23.21
C LEU A 12 6.27 -0.23 21.67
N PHE A 13 5.15 -0.24 20.95
CA PHE A 13 5.04 -0.47 19.50
C PHE A 13 5.44 -1.88 19.01
N GLY A 14 5.76 -2.80 19.93
CA GLY A 14 6.06 -4.20 19.64
C GLY A 14 4.79 -5.03 19.39
N GLY A 15 4.98 -6.29 18.97
CA GLY A 15 3.89 -7.26 18.83
C GLY A 15 3.37 -7.72 20.19
N CYS A 16 2.11 -8.14 20.26
CA CYS A 16 1.46 -8.60 21.48
C CYS A 16 0.23 -9.45 21.17
N ARG A 17 -0.29 -10.13 22.19
CA ARG A 17 -1.56 -10.84 22.16
C ARG A 17 -2.48 -10.43 23.32
N GLU A 18 -1.90 -9.99 24.42
CA GLU A 18 -2.60 -9.59 25.64
C GLU A 18 -1.97 -8.33 26.25
N ASP A 19 -2.78 -7.51 26.91
CA ASP A 19 -2.36 -6.19 27.46
C ASP A 19 -1.17 -6.26 28.40
N TRP A 20 -1.05 -7.31 29.22
CA TRP A 20 0.02 -7.45 30.19
C TRP A 20 1.41 -7.55 29.54
N GLN A 21 1.48 -7.89 28.25
CA GLN A 21 2.74 -7.90 27.50
C GLN A 21 3.24 -6.48 27.20
N CYS A 22 2.36 -5.48 27.24
CA CYS A 22 2.69 -4.13 26.82
C CYS A 22 3.24 -3.30 27.99
N PRO A 23 4.37 -2.60 27.80
CA PRO A 23 4.96 -1.81 28.87
C PRO A 23 4.27 -0.46 29.02
N GLY A 24 4.03 -0.05 30.26
CA GLY A 24 3.43 1.24 30.61
C GLY A 24 2.17 1.08 31.46
N GLU A 25 1.86 2.10 32.25
CA GLU A 25 0.60 2.13 33.00
C GLU A 25 -0.56 2.32 32.03
N GLY A 26 -1.56 1.43 32.08
CA GLY A 26 -2.69 1.45 31.16
C GLY A 26 -2.34 1.05 29.72
N ALA A 27 -1.16 0.48 29.48
CA ALA A 27 -0.77 -0.04 28.18
C ALA A 27 -1.73 -1.17 27.74
N ILE A 28 -2.06 -1.18 26.46
CA ILE A 28 -2.95 -2.17 25.86
C ILE A 28 -2.28 -2.83 24.66
N CYS A 29 -2.72 -4.05 24.39
CA CYS A 29 -2.47 -4.72 23.14
C CYS A 29 -3.60 -4.44 22.16
N ARG A 30 -3.33 -3.68 21.11
CA ARG A 30 -4.25 -3.60 19.98
C ARG A 30 -4.13 -4.90 19.19
N THR A 31 -5.19 -5.68 19.13
CA THR A 31 -5.16 -7.04 18.62
C THR A 31 -5.46 -7.10 17.12
N PRO A 32 -5.32 -8.26 16.47
CA PRO A 32 -5.82 -8.44 15.12
C PRO A 32 -7.32 -8.14 14.96
N ALA A 33 -8.13 -8.35 16.01
CA ALA A 33 -9.54 -7.98 16.00
C ALA A 33 -9.76 -6.47 15.90
N ASP A 34 -8.77 -5.68 16.33
CA ASP A 34 -8.74 -4.22 16.20
C ASP A 34 -8.10 -3.75 14.88
N GLY A 35 -7.81 -4.68 13.95
CA GLY A 35 -7.13 -4.42 12.69
C GLY A 35 -5.60 -4.37 12.77
N TRP A 36 -5.00 -4.91 13.84
CA TRP A 36 -3.54 -4.92 14.05
C TRP A 36 -2.93 -6.32 13.94
N PRO A 37 -2.50 -6.71 12.73
CA PRO A 37 -1.71 -7.91 12.49
C PRO A 37 -0.58 -8.11 13.52
N ASP A 38 -0.52 -9.32 14.07
CA ASP A 38 0.45 -9.73 15.11
C ASP A 38 0.42 -8.87 16.40
N GLY A 39 -0.66 -8.10 16.59
CA GLY A 39 -0.91 -7.17 17.69
C GLY A 39 0.03 -5.97 17.74
N TYR A 40 -0.31 -4.90 18.45
CA TYR A 40 0.49 -3.69 18.59
C TYR A 40 0.36 -3.08 19.99
N CYS A 41 1.47 -3.07 20.74
CA CYS A 41 1.52 -2.44 22.04
C CYS A 41 1.47 -0.92 21.94
N THR A 42 0.50 -0.31 22.61
CA THR A 42 0.38 1.15 22.73
C THR A 42 -0.13 1.54 24.11
N VAL A 43 -0.15 2.83 24.40
CA VAL A 43 -0.65 3.42 25.64
C VAL A 43 -1.63 4.53 25.28
N PRO A 44 -2.79 4.65 25.97
CA PRO A 44 -3.65 5.82 25.87
C PRO A 44 -2.87 7.09 26.21
N CYS A 45 -3.15 8.18 25.51
CA CYS A 45 -2.41 9.43 25.71
C CYS A 45 -3.34 10.65 25.61
N GLU A 46 -3.02 11.68 26.39
CA GLU A 46 -3.60 13.03 26.25
C GLU A 46 -2.62 13.99 25.59
N ASP A 47 -1.32 13.72 25.78
CA ASP A 47 -0.21 14.37 25.10
C ASP A 47 0.86 13.32 24.73
N ARG A 48 1.93 13.75 24.07
CA ARG A 48 2.98 12.85 23.57
C ARG A 48 3.93 12.28 24.63
N THR A 49 3.94 12.80 25.85
CA THR A 49 4.90 12.44 26.90
C THR A 49 4.97 10.92 27.16
N PRO A 50 3.86 10.17 27.29
CA PRO A 50 3.92 8.72 27.46
C PRO A 50 4.38 7.96 26.20
N CYS A 51 4.44 8.63 25.05
CA CYS A 51 4.80 8.03 23.76
C CYS A 51 6.29 8.11 23.46
N ASP A 52 7.01 9.07 24.06
CA ASP A 52 8.43 9.28 23.81
C ASP A 52 9.26 8.16 24.48
N VAL A 53 9.91 7.32 23.67
CA VAL A 53 10.72 6.18 24.13
C VAL A 53 12.15 6.35 23.61
N ASP A 54 13.13 6.07 24.46
CA ASP A 54 14.57 6.18 24.14
C ASP A 54 14.99 7.56 23.58
N GLY A 55 14.28 8.62 23.98
CA GLY A 55 14.53 9.99 23.50
C GLY A 55 14.08 10.25 22.06
N VAL A 56 13.32 9.32 21.45
CA VAL A 56 12.70 9.48 20.14
C VAL A 56 11.29 10.02 20.31
N TYR A 57 10.97 11.03 19.50
CA TYR A 57 9.63 11.61 19.46
C TYR A 57 8.64 10.70 18.75
N HIS A 58 7.48 10.46 19.38
CA HIS A 58 6.35 9.72 18.81
C HIS A 58 5.02 10.48 18.95
N HIS A 59 4.01 10.09 18.18
CA HIS A 59 2.74 10.83 18.13
C HIS A 59 1.79 10.36 19.22
N CYS A 60 0.98 11.28 19.72
CA CYS A 60 -0.28 10.96 20.40
C CYS A 60 -1.40 11.30 19.42
N ALA A 61 -2.12 10.31 18.91
CA ALA A 61 -3.07 10.51 17.83
C ALA A 61 -4.33 9.66 18.01
N THR A 62 -5.46 10.21 17.56
CA THR A 62 -6.72 9.49 17.43
C THR A 62 -6.87 9.03 15.98
N ARG A 63 -7.01 7.72 15.74
CA ARG A 63 -7.30 7.24 14.38
C ARG A 63 -8.78 7.44 14.04
N GLN A 64 -9.10 7.41 12.74
CA GLN A 64 -10.48 7.50 12.29
C GLN A 64 -11.34 6.40 12.93
N GLY A 65 -12.49 6.77 13.49
CA GLY A 65 -13.39 5.85 14.17
C GLY A 65 -13.09 5.62 15.66
N GLU A 66 -12.00 6.18 16.18
CA GLU A 66 -11.66 6.10 17.61
C GLU A 66 -12.08 7.37 18.36
N GLU A 67 -12.45 7.21 19.63
CA GLU A 67 -12.73 8.32 20.54
C GLU A 67 -11.51 8.70 21.41
N GLN A 68 -10.57 7.77 21.58
CA GLN A 68 -9.39 7.90 22.44
C GLN A 68 -8.12 8.03 21.59
N SER A 69 -7.20 8.91 22.00
CA SER A 69 -5.86 8.96 21.41
C SER A 69 -4.94 7.90 22.01
N TYR A 70 -4.08 7.33 21.17
CA TYR A 70 -3.07 6.35 21.54
C TYR A 70 -1.70 6.78 21.02
N CYS A 71 -0.65 6.22 21.64
CA CYS A 71 0.71 6.41 21.16
C CYS A 71 0.92 5.71 19.81
N GLU A 72 1.38 6.49 18.85
CA GLU A 72 1.65 6.06 17.49
C GLU A 72 3.12 6.26 17.15
N ARG A 73 3.76 5.20 16.66
CA ARG A 73 5.16 5.25 16.28
C ARG A 73 5.34 6.18 15.09
N ARG A 74 5.99 7.31 15.35
CA ARG A 74 6.51 8.20 14.29
C ARG A 74 7.43 7.44 13.33
N CYS A 75 7.26 7.69 12.05
CA CYS A 75 8.10 7.18 10.98
C CYS A 75 8.36 8.25 9.91
N LEU A 76 9.47 8.13 9.18
CA LEU A 76 9.75 8.90 7.97
C LEU A 76 9.64 8.02 6.72
N ASN A 77 9.79 6.72 6.89
CA ASN A 77 9.64 5.68 5.89
C ASN A 77 9.30 4.36 6.59
N GLY A 78 8.94 3.32 5.83
CA GLY A 78 8.53 2.03 6.36
C GLY A 78 9.60 1.31 7.18
N ILE A 79 10.89 1.58 6.96
CA ILE A 79 11.98 1.00 7.77
C ILE A 79 11.87 1.47 9.22
N ASP A 80 11.42 2.70 9.44
CA ASP A 80 11.26 3.25 10.80
C ASP A 80 10.18 2.52 11.61
N CYS A 81 9.28 1.78 10.96
CA CYS A 81 8.26 0.97 11.63
C CYS A 81 8.80 -0.31 12.24
N ARG A 82 10.00 -0.75 11.83
CA ARG A 82 10.76 -1.88 12.42
C ARG A 82 9.96 -3.18 12.60
N ARG A 83 8.89 -3.36 11.82
CA ARG A 83 8.07 -4.58 11.78
C ARG A 83 7.73 -4.92 10.34
N ASP A 84 7.81 -6.21 10.03
CA ASP A 84 7.31 -6.72 8.76
C ASP A 84 5.78 -6.56 8.73
N GLY A 85 5.23 -6.23 7.56
CA GLY A 85 3.81 -5.91 7.41
C GLY A 85 3.42 -4.58 8.03
N TYR A 86 4.36 -3.65 8.27
CA TYR A 86 4.06 -2.27 8.65
C TYR A 86 4.73 -1.31 7.67
N SER A 87 4.03 -0.25 7.33
CA SER A 87 4.54 0.83 6.48
C SER A 87 4.30 2.18 7.14
N CYS A 88 5.10 3.18 6.76
CA CYS A 88 4.83 4.55 7.12
C CYS A 88 3.73 5.14 6.24
N ALA A 89 2.75 5.79 6.85
CA ALA A 89 1.65 6.44 6.13
C ALA A 89 1.26 7.78 6.75
N GLY A 90 0.73 8.64 5.90
CA GLY A 90 0.27 9.98 6.26
C GLY A 90 1.41 10.93 6.65
N GLU A 91 1.02 12.09 7.14
CA GLU A 91 1.90 13.09 7.75
C GLU A 91 1.15 13.69 8.93
N LEU A 92 1.70 13.55 10.14
CA LEU A 92 1.16 14.11 11.35
C LEU A 92 2.04 15.25 11.88
N PRO A 93 1.43 16.35 12.37
CA PRO A 93 2.18 17.41 13.02
C PRO A 93 3.02 16.90 14.22
N PRO A 94 4.21 17.48 14.47
CA PRO A 94 4.87 18.54 13.71
C PRO A 94 5.67 18.03 12.49
N SER A 95 5.93 16.73 12.37
CA SER A 95 6.47 16.08 11.15
C SER A 95 6.49 14.55 11.27
N GLY A 96 6.38 13.86 10.15
CA GLY A 96 6.47 12.40 10.02
C GLY A 96 5.12 11.70 10.03
N GLY A 97 5.07 10.48 9.50
CA GLY A 97 3.88 9.65 9.44
C GLY A 97 3.70 8.75 10.65
N VAL A 98 2.71 7.88 10.57
CA VAL A 98 2.46 6.80 11.54
C VAL A 98 2.63 5.43 10.90
N CYS A 99 3.04 4.46 11.70
CA CYS A 99 3.15 3.09 11.26
C CYS A 99 1.76 2.45 11.16
N VAL A 100 1.34 2.14 9.93
CA VAL A 100 0.12 1.41 9.63
C VAL A 100 0.44 -0.04 9.34
N ALA A 101 -0.35 -0.95 9.89
CA ALA A 101 -0.22 -2.36 9.65
C ALA A 101 -0.88 -2.75 8.32
N ALA A 102 -0.28 -3.70 7.62
CA ALA A 102 -0.77 -4.35 6.43
C ALA A 102 -0.58 -5.86 6.58
N CYS A 103 -1.66 -6.60 6.75
CA CYS A 103 -1.61 -8.05 6.80
C CYS A 103 -1.17 -8.60 5.43
N SER A 104 -0.50 -9.74 5.47
CA SER A 104 -0.09 -10.50 4.29
C SER A 104 -0.56 -11.96 4.32
N ASP A 105 -1.06 -12.43 5.47
CA ASP A 105 -1.56 -13.80 5.63
C ASP A 105 -2.59 -13.87 6.78
N ASP A 106 -3.56 -14.79 6.66
CA ASP A 106 -4.61 -15.00 7.67
C ASP A 106 -4.05 -15.40 9.03
N SER A 107 -2.87 -16.04 9.07
CA SER A 107 -2.21 -16.41 10.33
C SER A 107 -1.85 -15.19 11.20
N GLN A 108 -1.72 -14.00 10.60
CA GLN A 108 -1.45 -12.74 11.31
C GLN A 108 -2.71 -12.13 11.92
N CYS A 109 -3.88 -12.64 11.50
CA CYS A 109 -5.19 -12.03 11.77
C CYS A 109 -5.94 -12.68 12.94
N GLY A 110 -5.31 -13.55 13.71
CA GLY A 110 -5.86 -14.05 14.98
C GLY A 110 -7.20 -14.79 14.86
N GLY A 111 -7.48 -15.40 13.71
CA GLY A 111 -8.75 -16.08 13.39
C GLY A 111 -9.66 -15.31 12.44
N LEU A 112 -9.32 -14.04 12.14
CA LEU A 112 -9.92 -13.26 11.05
C LEU A 112 -9.23 -13.55 9.71
N VAL A 113 -9.80 -13.01 8.63
CA VAL A 113 -9.23 -13.09 7.28
C VAL A 113 -8.38 -11.85 7.02
N CYS A 114 -7.23 -12.04 6.41
CA CYS A 114 -6.42 -10.95 5.90
C CYS A 114 -6.99 -10.47 4.55
N ASP A 115 -7.62 -9.29 4.54
CA ASP A 115 -8.04 -8.66 3.31
C ASP A 115 -6.87 -7.88 2.68
N ARG A 116 -6.08 -8.55 1.83
CA ARG A 116 -4.89 -7.96 1.19
C ARG A 116 -5.20 -6.77 0.27
N TYR A 117 -6.45 -6.52 -0.09
CA TYR A 117 -6.81 -5.33 -0.87
C TYR A 117 -6.82 -4.06 -0.02
N THR A 118 -7.14 -4.17 1.28
CA THR A 118 -7.13 -3.06 2.24
C THR A 118 -5.93 -3.14 3.20
N GLY A 119 -5.27 -4.31 3.27
CA GLY A 119 -4.22 -4.62 4.24
C GLY A 119 -4.75 -4.89 5.66
N GLN A 120 -6.07 -5.02 5.84
CA GLN A 120 -6.67 -5.12 7.17
C GLN A 120 -7.15 -6.54 7.49
N CYS A 121 -7.12 -6.88 8.77
CA CYS A 121 -7.77 -8.09 9.28
C CYS A 121 -9.28 -7.81 9.44
N THR A 122 -10.13 -8.69 8.91
CA THR A 122 -11.60 -8.54 8.93
C THR A 122 -12.32 -9.88 9.02
N ASP A 123 -13.51 -9.88 9.60
CA ASP A 123 -14.41 -11.04 9.61
C ASP A 123 -14.99 -11.33 8.22
N THR A 124 -15.26 -10.28 7.45
CA THR A 124 -15.91 -10.38 6.14
C THR A 124 -15.22 -9.41 5.18
N PRO A 125 -14.32 -9.90 4.31
CA PRO A 125 -13.71 -9.06 3.30
C PRO A 125 -14.74 -8.41 2.39
N ALA A 126 -14.47 -7.18 1.96
CA ALA A 126 -15.38 -6.46 1.08
C ALA A 126 -15.55 -7.21 -0.25
N GLU A 127 -16.72 -7.10 -0.86
CA GLU A 127 -16.95 -7.52 -2.24
C GLU A 127 -16.69 -6.34 -3.18
N GLY A 128 -16.41 -6.63 -4.45
CA GLY A 128 -16.16 -5.60 -5.45
C GLY A 128 -15.12 -6.02 -6.47
N ALA A 129 -14.84 -5.11 -7.40
CA ALA A 129 -13.81 -5.28 -8.40
C ALA A 129 -12.42 -5.33 -7.75
N VAL A 130 -11.55 -6.20 -8.27
CA VAL A 130 -10.21 -6.42 -7.73
C VAL A 130 -9.15 -5.69 -8.54
N THR A 131 -7.91 -5.64 -8.03
CA THR A 131 -6.78 -5.00 -8.71
C THR A 131 -6.70 -5.38 -10.19
N GLY A 132 -6.69 -4.38 -11.08
CA GLY A 132 -6.65 -4.58 -12.52
C GLY A 132 -7.99 -4.46 -13.22
N GLU A 133 -9.11 -4.67 -12.52
CA GLU A 133 -10.46 -4.55 -13.05
C GLU A 133 -10.90 -3.09 -13.17
N GLY A 134 -11.98 -2.85 -13.92
CA GLY A 134 -12.52 -1.50 -14.15
C GLY A 134 -13.32 -0.98 -12.96
N CYS A 135 -13.42 0.35 -12.84
CA CYS A 135 -14.16 1.03 -11.78
C CYS A 135 -14.60 2.42 -12.22
N ASP A 136 -15.76 2.85 -11.70
CA ASP A 136 -16.24 4.22 -11.87
C ASP A 136 -15.88 5.10 -10.65
N ASP A 137 -15.82 4.49 -9.46
CA ASP A 137 -15.49 5.13 -8.20
C ASP A 137 -14.82 4.14 -7.22
N ALA A 138 -14.41 4.67 -6.07
CA ALA A 138 -13.78 3.92 -4.99
C ALA A 138 -14.62 2.75 -4.45
N ASP A 139 -15.95 2.92 -4.37
CA ASP A 139 -16.86 1.94 -3.78
C ASP A 139 -17.03 0.70 -4.68
N ALA A 140 -16.79 0.85 -5.98
CA ALA A 140 -16.74 -0.27 -6.91
C ALA A 140 -15.55 -1.20 -6.67
N CYS A 141 -14.46 -0.70 -6.08
CA CYS A 141 -13.25 -1.46 -5.82
C CYS A 141 -13.24 -2.05 -4.42
N ARG A 142 -12.88 -3.33 -4.31
CA ARG A 142 -12.73 -3.99 -3.01
C ARG A 142 -11.72 -3.31 -2.08
N SER A 143 -10.70 -2.67 -2.67
CA SER A 143 -9.70 -1.88 -1.95
C SER A 143 -10.21 -0.54 -1.43
N GLY A 144 -11.37 -0.07 -1.89
CA GLY A 144 -11.82 1.31 -1.71
C GLY A 144 -11.04 2.33 -2.55
N GLU A 145 -10.28 1.88 -3.55
CA GLU A 145 -9.36 2.74 -4.32
C GLU A 145 -9.52 2.50 -5.83
N CYS A 146 -10.03 3.51 -6.52
CA CYS A 146 -10.20 3.54 -7.96
C CYS A 146 -9.35 4.63 -8.58
N VAL A 147 -8.66 4.31 -9.68
CA VAL A 147 -8.16 5.33 -10.61
C VAL A 147 -9.23 5.50 -11.69
N PRO A 148 -10.05 6.56 -11.65
CA PRO A 148 -11.13 6.74 -12.60
C PRO A 148 -10.59 7.08 -13.99
N GLU A 149 -11.41 6.84 -15.01
CA GLU A 149 -11.08 7.14 -16.40
C GLU A 149 -10.88 8.65 -16.67
N VAL A 150 -11.60 9.48 -15.93
CA VAL A 150 -11.43 10.94 -15.86
C VAL A 150 -11.22 11.35 -14.42
N ASN A 151 -10.32 12.30 -14.16
CA ASN A 151 -10.12 12.82 -12.81
C ASN A 151 -11.19 13.86 -12.44
N GLU A 152 -11.14 14.37 -11.20
CA GLU A 152 -12.09 15.36 -10.66
C GLU A 152 -12.13 16.69 -11.45
N MET A 153 -11.17 16.95 -12.34
CA MET A 153 -11.11 18.12 -13.21
C MET A 153 -11.56 17.82 -14.65
N ASP A 154 -12.25 16.71 -14.88
CA ASP A 154 -12.67 16.22 -16.19
C ASP A 154 -11.50 15.98 -17.17
N VAL A 155 -10.30 15.71 -16.65
CA VAL A 155 -9.12 15.40 -17.48
C VAL A 155 -8.98 13.87 -17.60
N PRO A 156 -8.90 13.32 -18.82
CA PRO A 156 -8.67 11.89 -19.03
C PRO A 156 -7.37 11.42 -18.38
N THR A 157 -7.44 10.30 -17.67
CA THR A 157 -6.28 9.72 -16.97
C THR A 157 -5.55 8.68 -17.82
N GLY A 158 -6.21 8.18 -18.87
CA GLY A 158 -5.75 7.07 -19.72
C GLY A 158 -6.09 5.68 -19.20
N TRP A 159 -6.61 5.58 -17.97
CA TRP A 159 -7.08 4.32 -17.39
C TRP A 159 -8.46 3.98 -17.96
N VAL A 160 -8.46 3.36 -19.14
CA VAL A 160 -9.67 2.94 -19.88
C VAL A 160 -10.56 2.06 -18.99
N GLY A 161 -11.82 2.48 -18.80
CA GLY A 161 -12.83 1.88 -17.93
C GLY A 161 -12.49 1.96 -16.44
N GLY A 162 -11.62 2.88 -16.04
CA GLY A 162 -11.03 2.97 -14.71
C GLY A 162 -10.16 1.77 -14.34
N TYR A 163 -9.56 1.81 -13.16
CA TYR A 163 -8.67 0.76 -12.68
C TYR A 163 -8.65 0.67 -11.16
N CYS A 164 -9.10 -0.45 -10.62
CA CYS A 164 -8.95 -0.74 -9.21
C CYS A 164 -7.49 -0.98 -8.86
N VAL A 165 -7.02 -0.29 -7.82
CA VAL A 165 -5.66 -0.42 -7.28
C VAL A 165 -5.76 -0.80 -5.81
N ALA A 166 -4.77 -1.51 -5.28
CA ALA A 166 -4.65 -1.76 -3.85
C ALA A 166 -3.31 -1.22 -3.34
N ASN A 167 -3.21 -0.96 -2.04
CA ASN A 167 -1.93 -0.61 -1.43
C ASN A 167 -1.12 -1.88 -1.15
N CYS A 168 0.21 -1.74 -1.17
CA CYS A 168 1.11 -2.79 -0.72
C CYS A 168 2.27 -2.20 0.08
N VAL A 169 2.96 -3.04 0.84
CA VAL A 169 4.24 -2.70 1.45
C VAL A 169 5.34 -3.08 0.44
N LEU A 170 6.16 -2.11 0.05
CA LEU A 170 7.27 -2.35 -0.87
C LEU A 170 8.21 -3.41 -0.27
N PRO A 171 8.48 -4.52 -0.98
CA PRO A 171 9.24 -5.62 -0.41
C PRO A 171 10.70 -5.25 -0.16
N ARG A 172 11.34 -6.02 0.71
CA ARG A 172 12.78 -5.91 0.97
C ARG A 172 13.56 -6.01 -0.35
N GLY A 173 14.57 -5.16 -0.49
CA GLY A 173 15.39 -5.07 -1.71
C GLY A 173 14.98 -3.94 -2.65
N PHE A 174 13.83 -3.30 -2.45
CA PHE A 174 13.51 -2.08 -3.19
C PHE A 174 14.48 -0.94 -2.85
N ASN A 175 15.02 -0.30 -3.88
CA ASN A 175 15.64 1.03 -3.79
C ASN A 175 15.62 1.74 -5.14
N ASN A 176 15.63 3.07 -5.14
CA ASN A 176 15.51 3.87 -6.37
C ASN A 176 16.70 3.75 -7.35
N ASN A 177 17.83 3.18 -6.93
CA ASN A 177 19.02 3.06 -7.77
C ASN A 177 19.11 1.74 -8.53
N THR A 178 18.45 0.68 -8.04
CA THR A 178 18.43 -0.65 -8.68
C THR A 178 17.03 -1.22 -8.86
N PHE A 179 15.99 -0.48 -8.46
CA PHE A 179 14.60 -0.91 -8.40
C PHE A 179 14.44 -2.16 -7.51
N TYR A 180 14.12 -3.32 -8.06
CA TYR A 180 14.10 -4.60 -7.34
C TYR A 180 15.31 -5.46 -7.69
N GLY A 181 15.88 -6.14 -6.69
CA GLY A 181 16.81 -7.24 -6.94
C GLY A 181 16.08 -8.50 -7.42
N GLY A 182 16.76 -9.34 -8.20
CA GLY A 182 16.22 -10.57 -8.76
C GLY A 182 15.83 -10.44 -10.23
N ASP A 183 15.35 -11.54 -10.81
CA ASP A 183 15.01 -11.61 -12.23
C ASP A 183 13.56 -11.22 -12.50
N GLU A 184 12.68 -11.14 -11.50
CA GLU A 184 11.25 -10.83 -11.65
C GLU A 184 10.78 -9.77 -10.66
N LEU A 185 9.76 -9.00 -11.07
CA LEU A 185 9.08 -8.05 -10.19
C LEU A 185 8.30 -8.80 -9.09
N PRO A 186 8.45 -8.42 -7.82
CA PRO A 186 7.81 -9.10 -6.70
C PRO A 186 6.36 -8.63 -6.47
N SER A 187 5.52 -9.54 -5.98
CA SER A 187 4.15 -9.22 -5.56
C SER A 187 4.08 -8.43 -4.24
N GLY A 188 5.11 -8.51 -3.39
CA GLY A 188 5.06 -7.87 -2.07
C GLY A 188 3.89 -8.39 -1.24
N THR A 189 3.09 -7.49 -0.67
CA THR A 189 1.85 -7.83 0.06
C THR A 189 0.60 -7.83 -0.81
N CYS A 190 0.73 -7.70 -2.14
CA CYS A 190 -0.43 -7.72 -3.03
C CYS A 190 -1.16 -9.07 -3.03
N GLN A 191 -2.46 -9.03 -3.36
CA GLN A 191 -3.26 -10.24 -3.55
C GLN A 191 -2.95 -10.89 -4.91
N GLY A 192 -2.81 -12.23 -4.91
CA GLY A 192 -2.63 -13.00 -6.14
C GLY A 192 -1.25 -12.79 -6.77
N ASP A 193 -1.23 -12.60 -8.09
CA ASP A 193 -0.05 -12.34 -8.91
C ASP A 193 0.22 -10.85 -9.14
N ALA A 194 -0.63 -9.96 -8.61
CA ALA A 194 -0.43 -8.52 -8.71
C ALA A 194 0.93 -8.11 -8.14
N ILE A 195 1.55 -7.12 -8.80
CA ILE A 195 2.91 -6.68 -8.53
C ILE A 195 2.87 -5.37 -7.74
N CYS A 196 3.71 -5.30 -6.71
CA CYS A 196 3.85 -4.11 -5.87
C CYS A 196 4.89 -3.16 -6.48
N ILE A 197 4.49 -1.94 -6.80
CA ILE A 197 5.35 -0.92 -7.45
C ILE A 197 5.34 0.37 -6.62
N PRO A 198 6.46 1.10 -6.51
CA PRO A 198 6.47 2.42 -5.88
C PRO A 198 5.47 3.37 -6.55
N SER A 199 4.68 4.07 -5.75
CA SER A 199 3.70 5.07 -6.23
C SER A 199 4.30 6.47 -6.37
N GLY A 200 5.54 6.68 -5.95
CA GLY A 200 6.20 7.99 -6.00
C GLY A 200 7.71 7.95 -5.91
N ASN A 201 8.33 9.10 -6.12
CA ASN A 201 9.77 9.27 -6.01
C ASN A 201 10.22 9.31 -4.55
N GLY A 202 11.45 8.84 -4.28
CA GLY A 202 12.05 8.93 -2.95
C GLY A 202 11.59 7.86 -1.95
N GLN A 203 10.80 6.89 -2.40
CA GLN A 203 10.39 5.75 -1.59
C GLN A 203 11.56 4.78 -1.39
N SER A 204 11.42 3.93 -0.38
CA SER A 204 12.36 2.92 0.07
C SER A 204 11.62 1.64 0.44
N MET A 205 12.35 0.53 0.66
CA MET A 205 11.71 -0.71 1.09
C MET A 205 10.88 -0.47 2.37
N GLY A 206 9.72 -1.11 2.45
CA GLY A 206 8.78 -0.93 3.54
C GLY A 206 7.80 0.23 3.36
N ASP A 207 8.02 1.15 2.42
CA ASP A 207 7.04 2.22 2.14
C ASP A 207 5.80 1.68 1.42
N LEU A 208 4.72 2.47 1.41
CA LEU A 208 3.50 2.12 0.69
C LEU A 208 3.72 2.23 -0.82
N GLY A 209 3.59 1.10 -1.51
CA GLY A 209 3.44 1.02 -2.96
C GLY A 209 1.99 0.82 -3.38
N ARG A 210 1.81 0.60 -4.69
CA ARG A 210 0.54 0.21 -5.29
C ARG A 210 0.64 -1.12 -6.00
N CYS A 211 -0.41 -1.91 -5.88
CA CYS A 211 -0.59 -3.15 -6.61
C CYS A 211 -1.14 -2.88 -8.00
N TYR A 212 -0.50 -3.47 -9.00
CA TYR A 212 -0.96 -3.50 -10.39
C TYR A 212 -1.06 -4.93 -10.88
N GLY A 213 -2.02 -5.21 -11.77
CA GLY A 213 -2.13 -6.50 -12.45
C GLY A 213 -0.83 -6.83 -13.18
N SER A 214 -0.37 -8.08 -13.02
CA SER A 214 0.86 -8.56 -13.65
C SER A 214 0.64 -8.92 -15.12
N CYS A 215 1.72 -8.83 -15.90
CA CYS A 215 1.73 -9.23 -17.29
C CYS A 215 3.10 -9.77 -17.71
N THR A 216 3.11 -10.54 -18.78
CA THR A 216 4.29 -10.97 -19.52
C THR A 216 4.24 -10.51 -20.98
N ALA A 217 3.09 -10.05 -21.47
CA ALA A 217 2.92 -9.40 -22.75
C ALA A 217 1.72 -8.43 -22.69
N ASP A 218 1.60 -7.53 -23.67
CA ASP A 218 0.47 -6.59 -23.75
C ASP A 218 -0.89 -7.29 -23.81
N THR A 219 -0.93 -8.50 -24.37
CA THR A 219 -2.15 -9.32 -24.47
C THR A 219 -2.67 -9.82 -23.13
N ASP A 220 -1.84 -9.78 -22.08
CA ASP A 220 -2.26 -10.11 -20.72
C ASP A 220 -3.04 -8.95 -20.08
N CYS A 221 -2.95 -7.75 -20.65
CA CYS A 221 -3.61 -6.55 -20.17
C CYS A 221 -4.95 -6.28 -20.88
N ARG A 222 -5.83 -5.51 -20.22
CA ARG A 222 -7.09 -5.06 -20.82
C ARG A 222 -6.84 -4.19 -22.06
N GLY A 223 -7.84 -4.06 -22.94
CA GLY A 223 -7.74 -3.17 -24.10
C GLY A 223 -7.46 -1.72 -23.69
N GLY A 224 -6.47 -1.08 -24.31
CA GLY A 224 -6.00 0.27 -23.94
C GLY A 224 -4.82 0.28 -22.96
N TYR A 225 -4.32 -0.90 -22.57
CA TYR A 225 -3.19 -1.06 -21.64
C TYR A 225 -2.01 -1.77 -22.31
N THR A 226 -0.81 -1.53 -21.80
CA THR A 226 0.44 -2.18 -22.21
C THR A 226 1.16 -2.75 -21.00
N CYS A 227 2.01 -3.74 -21.25
CA CYS A 227 2.84 -4.39 -20.25
C CYS A 227 4.16 -3.62 -20.05
N LEU A 228 4.21 -2.79 -19.01
CA LEU A 228 5.42 -2.06 -18.65
C LEU A 228 6.39 -2.97 -17.90
N LYS A 229 7.56 -3.19 -18.50
CA LYS A 229 8.65 -4.02 -17.98
C LYS A 229 9.93 -3.27 -17.66
N ASP A 230 10.01 -2.03 -18.15
CA ASP A 230 11.19 -1.17 -18.07
C ASP A 230 10.93 -0.01 -17.11
N PHE A 231 11.75 0.10 -16.08
CA PHE A 231 11.61 1.11 -15.03
C PHE A 231 12.83 2.02 -15.01
N GLN A 232 12.59 3.33 -15.09
CA GLN A 232 13.63 4.35 -15.03
C GLN A 232 14.17 4.45 -13.60
N LEU A 233 15.50 4.42 -13.47
CA LEU A 233 16.21 4.50 -12.20
C LEU A 233 16.57 5.94 -11.89
N ALA A 234 16.69 6.29 -10.61
CA ALA A 234 17.15 7.61 -10.18
C ALA A 234 18.58 7.94 -10.68
N SER A 235 19.38 6.92 -10.97
CA SER A 235 20.70 7.02 -11.58
C SER A 235 20.69 7.34 -13.08
N GLY A 236 19.51 7.41 -13.72
CA GLY A 236 19.33 7.60 -15.15
C GLY A 236 19.47 6.33 -16.00
N GLY A 237 19.60 5.17 -15.36
CA GLY A 237 19.55 3.86 -16.02
C GLY A 237 18.13 3.30 -16.16
N VAL A 238 18.02 2.12 -16.77
CA VAL A 238 16.77 1.35 -16.86
C VAL A 238 16.97 -0.01 -16.20
N SER A 239 16.00 -0.44 -15.39
CA SER A 239 15.88 -1.82 -14.93
C SER A 239 14.77 -2.51 -15.72
N SER A 240 15.07 -3.69 -16.27
CA SER A 240 14.18 -4.44 -17.16
C SER A 240 13.88 -5.82 -16.58
N TYR A 241 12.63 -6.25 -16.69
CA TYR A 241 12.14 -7.51 -16.12
C TYR A 241 11.38 -8.34 -17.18
N PRO A 242 11.32 -9.68 -17.06
CA PRO A 242 10.55 -10.54 -17.95
C PRO A 242 9.05 -10.47 -17.69
N ASN A 243 8.63 -10.21 -16.44
CA ASN A 243 7.28 -9.82 -16.07
C ASN A 243 7.18 -8.28 -15.90
N GLY A 244 5.96 -7.76 -15.95
CA GLY A 244 5.66 -6.33 -15.93
C GLY A 244 4.31 -6.04 -15.31
N ILE A 245 3.91 -4.77 -15.34
CA ILE A 245 2.61 -4.31 -14.86
C ILE A 245 1.75 -3.75 -16.00
N CYS A 246 0.43 -3.95 -15.90
CA CYS A 246 -0.50 -3.35 -16.83
C CYS A 246 -0.73 -1.86 -16.52
N VAL A 247 -0.36 -0.99 -17.46
CA VAL A 247 -0.51 0.47 -17.37
C VAL A 247 -1.15 1.03 -18.65
N PRO A 248 -1.69 2.26 -18.65
CA PRO A 248 -2.20 2.89 -19.85
C PRO A 248 -1.19 2.87 -21.01
N GLY A 249 -1.64 2.40 -22.17
CA GLY A 249 -0.82 2.36 -23.38
C GLY A 249 -0.60 3.73 -24.00
N ASN A 250 0.40 3.83 -24.88
CA ASN A 250 0.62 5.04 -25.67
C ASN A 250 -0.27 4.97 -26.92
N CYS A 251 -1.41 5.67 -26.88
CA CYS A 251 -2.38 5.58 -27.97
C CYS A 251 -1.89 6.11 -29.32
N SER A 252 -0.79 6.87 -29.36
CA SER A 252 -0.18 7.30 -30.63
C SER A 252 0.62 6.17 -31.30
N ALA A 253 1.07 5.19 -30.53
CA ALA A 253 1.75 4.00 -31.05
C ALA A 253 0.77 2.83 -31.25
N ASP A 254 -0.08 2.59 -30.25
CA ASP A 254 -0.86 1.34 -30.15
C ASP A 254 -2.32 1.50 -30.60
N GLY A 255 -2.78 2.75 -30.76
CA GLY A 255 -4.19 3.06 -30.99
C GLY A 255 -5.04 2.95 -29.73
N CYS A 256 -6.36 3.12 -29.89
CA CYS A 256 -7.33 2.99 -28.81
C CYS A 256 -8.35 1.89 -29.09
N PRO A 257 -8.90 1.25 -28.04
CA PRO A 257 -9.99 0.30 -28.19
C PRO A 257 -11.25 0.97 -28.75
N THR A 258 -12.21 0.16 -29.21
CA THR A 258 -13.49 0.67 -29.72
C THR A 258 -14.21 1.50 -28.66
N GLY A 259 -14.74 2.67 -29.07
CA GLY A 259 -15.39 3.63 -28.17
C GLY A 259 -14.46 4.72 -27.61
N TYR A 260 -13.16 4.66 -27.95
CA TYR A 260 -12.14 5.58 -27.44
C TYR A 260 -11.45 6.34 -28.57
N VAL A 261 -10.88 7.49 -28.23
CA VAL A 261 -10.04 8.33 -29.09
C VAL A 261 -8.74 8.69 -28.39
N CYS A 262 -7.69 8.86 -29.19
CA CYS A 262 -6.38 9.25 -28.69
C CYS A 262 -6.34 10.77 -28.46
N VAL A 263 -6.09 11.18 -27.22
CA VAL A 263 -5.98 12.59 -26.82
C VAL A 263 -4.64 12.83 -26.15
N ASN A 264 -4.09 14.04 -26.31
CA ASN A 264 -2.88 14.45 -25.60
C ASN A 264 -3.25 15.18 -24.32
N VAL A 265 -2.85 14.62 -23.18
CA VAL A 265 -2.93 15.28 -21.87
C VAL A 265 -1.56 15.79 -21.45
N THR A 266 -1.51 16.86 -20.66
CA THR A 266 -0.24 17.37 -20.14
C THR A 266 0.15 16.56 -18.91
N GLY A 267 1.31 15.90 -18.96
CA GLY A 267 1.90 15.19 -17.82
C GLY A 267 2.32 16.14 -16.71
N SER A 268 2.62 15.59 -15.52
CA SER A 268 3.14 16.35 -14.38
C SER A 268 4.49 17.01 -14.65
N ASP A 269 5.24 16.49 -15.63
CA ASP A 269 6.50 17.03 -16.14
C ASP A 269 6.31 18.08 -17.26
N GLY A 270 5.06 18.38 -17.63
CA GLY A 270 4.71 19.30 -18.71
C GLY A 270 4.76 18.68 -20.12
N SER A 271 5.17 17.41 -20.24
CA SER A 271 5.26 16.72 -21.53
C SER A 271 3.87 16.26 -21.99
N PRO A 272 3.56 16.30 -23.30
CA PRO A 272 2.34 15.70 -23.82
C PRO A 272 2.38 14.18 -23.65
N ARG A 273 1.31 13.63 -23.10
CA ARG A 273 1.08 12.19 -22.91
C ARG A 273 -0.13 11.78 -23.74
N PRO A 274 0.06 11.01 -24.82
CA PRO A 274 -1.05 10.47 -25.60
C PRO A 274 -1.73 9.34 -24.81
N VAL A 275 -3.00 9.53 -24.48
CA VAL A 275 -3.83 8.57 -23.73
C VAL A 275 -5.17 8.33 -24.44
N CYS A 276 -5.76 7.16 -24.19
CA CYS A 276 -7.12 6.89 -24.65
C CYS A 276 -8.15 7.57 -23.75
N ALA A 277 -9.13 8.24 -24.37
CA ALA A 277 -10.26 8.87 -23.70
C ALA A 277 -11.58 8.46 -24.38
N PRO A 278 -12.71 8.42 -23.65
CA PRO A 278 -14.03 8.18 -24.24
C PRO A 278 -14.34 9.16 -25.36
N GLN A 279 -15.08 8.68 -26.37
CA GLN A 279 -15.59 9.49 -27.49
C GLN A 279 -16.66 10.50 -27.07
#